data_AF-A0A0T5NTR5-F1
#
_entry.id   AF-A0A0T5NTR5-F1
#
_cell.length_a   1.000
_cell.length_b   1.000
_cell.length_c   1.000
_cell.angle_alpha   90.00
_cell.angle_beta   90.00
_cell.angle_gamma   90.00
#
_symmetry.space_group_name_H-M   'P 1'
#
loop_
_entity.id
_entity.type
_entity.pdbx_description
1 polymer ?
#
loop_
_entity_poly.entity_id
_entity_poly.type
_entity_poly.pdbx_seq_one_letter_code
_entity_poly.pdbx_strand_id
1 'polypeptide(L)'
;MSLACAVSVIVMVAATGAFGEGPASATDRQESGWTARKCSLYEASVRDAITLHGPEGLRMEFLTDNQKFIDDGCAGRAEICPMTDEEWRLADTLLKMTMNEGMASTFVPFGCP
;
A
#
# COMPACT_ATOMS: atom_id res chain seq x y z
N MET A 1 -11.70 41.24 -40.91
CA MET A 1 -10.96 42.50 -40.76
C MET A 1 -11.12 43.00 -39.33
N SER A 2 -9.99 43.13 -38.64
CA SER A 2 -9.61 44.11 -37.61
C SER A 2 -10.52 44.39 -36.40
N LEU A 3 -9.99 44.09 -35.20
CA LEU A 3 -9.85 44.90 -33.97
C LEU A 3 -9.73 43.88 -32.80
N ALA A 4 -8.77 43.87 -31.87
CA ALA A 4 -7.55 44.62 -31.65
C ALA A 4 -6.66 43.78 -30.71
N CYS A 5 -5.35 43.77 -30.95
CA CYS A 5 -4.34 43.28 -30.01
C CYS A 5 -4.33 44.20 -28.78
N ALA A 6 -4.72 43.68 -27.62
CA ALA A 6 -4.37 44.28 -26.33
C ALA A 6 -3.25 43.43 -25.72
N VAL A 7 -2.02 43.88 -25.96
CA VAL A 7 -0.80 43.35 -25.34
C VAL A 7 -0.81 43.81 -23.87
N SER A 8 -1.18 42.92 -22.95
CA SER A 8 -0.97 43.18 -21.52
C SER A 8 0.51 43.01 -21.19
N VAL A 9 1.08 44.11 -20.70
CA VAL A 9 2.48 44.25 -20.31
C VAL A 9 2.86 43.22 -19.25
N ILE A 10 3.90 42.46 -19.57
CA ILE A 10 4.58 41.50 -18.68
C ILE A 10 5.31 42.29 -17.59
N VAL A 11 4.91 42.11 -16.33
CA VAL A 11 5.73 42.49 -15.18
C VAL A 11 6.46 41.23 -14.70
N MET A 12 7.72 41.07 -15.09
CA MET A 12 8.62 40.08 -14.48
C MET A 12 9.01 40.56 -13.08
N VAL A 13 8.38 40.00 -12.06
CA VAL A 13 8.87 40.08 -10.68
C VAL A 13 9.94 39.00 -10.51
N ALA A 14 11.21 39.43 -10.43
CA ALA A 14 12.31 38.58 -10.01
C ALA A 14 12.19 38.33 -8.50
N ALA A 15 11.65 37.17 -8.12
CA ALA A 15 11.68 36.70 -6.74
C ALA A 15 12.92 35.81 -6.56
N THR A 16 13.86 36.35 -5.79
CA THR A 16 15.01 35.70 -5.16
C THR A 16 14.68 34.30 -4.65
N GLY A 17 15.52 33.33 -5.01
CA GLY A 17 15.44 31.95 -4.53
C GLY A 17 15.58 31.87 -3.02
N ALA A 18 14.51 31.39 -2.38
CA ALA A 18 14.56 30.73 -1.09
C ALA A 18 14.22 29.25 -1.37
N PHE A 19 15.22 28.37 -1.29
CA PHE A 19 14.99 26.94 -1.15
C PHE A 19 14.40 26.71 0.25
N GLY A 20 13.10 26.99 0.38
CA GLY A 20 12.35 26.57 1.56
C GLY A 20 12.02 25.09 1.39
N GLU A 21 12.25 24.30 2.45
CA GLU A 21 11.54 23.02 2.62
C GLU A 21 10.05 23.26 2.34
N GLY A 22 9.60 22.79 1.17
CA GLY A 22 8.20 22.89 0.79
C GLY A 22 7.35 22.07 1.77
N PRO A 23 6.12 22.49 2.07
CA PRO A 23 5.20 21.65 2.83
C PRO A 23 5.09 20.30 2.11
N ALA A 24 5.23 19.19 2.85
CA ALA A 24 4.95 17.86 2.33
C ALA A 24 3.63 17.91 1.56
N SER A 25 3.70 17.60 0.26
CA SER A 25 2.62 17.83 -0.69
C SER A 25 1.37 17.09 -0.21
N ALA A 26 0.19 17.66 -0.41
CA ALA A 26 -1.07 17.00 -0.04
C ALA A 26 -1.17 15.57 -0.60
N THR A 27 -0.58 15.34 -1.77
CA THR A 27 -0.40 14.03 -2.41
C THR A 27 0.38 13.04 -1.54
N ASP A 28 1.54 13.42 -1.00
CA ASP A 28 2.40 12.53 -0.21
C ASP A 28 1.70 12.10 1.09
N ARG A 29 0.97 13.02 1.73
CA ARG A 29 0.19 12.74 2.94
C ARG A 29 -1.01 11.83 2.66
N GLN A 30 -1.65 11.99 1.50
CA GLN A 30 -2.73 11.12 1.06
C GLN A 30 -2.22 9.71 0.74
N GLU A 31 -1.07 9.60 0.08
CA GLU A 31 -0.42 8.32 -0.23
C GLU A 31 0.04 7.58 1.04
N SER A 32 0.62 8.30 2.02
CA SER A 32 0.98 7.72 3.31
C SER A 32 -0.25 7.23 4.09
N GLY A 33 -1.35 8.02 4.05
CA GLY A 33 -2.61 7.62 4.69
C GLY A 33 -3.24 6.39 4.04
N TRP A 34 -3.16 6.29 2.71
CA TRP A 34 -3.62 5.12 1.99
C TRP A 34 -2.79 3.87 2.30
N THR A 35 -1.46 4.00 2.40
CA THR A 35 -0.57 2.90 2.76
C THR A 35 -0.89 2.35 4.15
N ALA A 36 -1.03 3.23 5.15
CA ALA A 36 -1.43 2.83 6.50
C ALA A 36 -2.81 2.15 6.51
N ARG A 37 -3.78 2.66 5.73
CA ARG A 37 -5.10 2.05 5.59
C ARG A 37 -5.03 0.63 5.02
N LYS A 38 -4.27 0.43 3.94
CA LYS A 38 -4.07 -0.90 3.34
C LYS A 38 -3.47 -1.89 4.34
N CYS A 39 -2.50 -1.46 5.15
CA CYS A 39 -1.90 -2.35 6.15
C CYS A 39 -2.90 -2.76 7.24
N SER A 40 -3.72 -1.82 7.74
CA SER A 40 -4.79 -2.12 8.69
C SER A 40 -5.84 -3.10 8.13
N LEU A 41 -6.17 -2.96 6.83
CA LEU A 41 -7.07 -3.88 6.13
C LEU A 41 -6.46 -5.28 5.96
N TYR A 42 -5.17 -5.35 5.66
CA TYR A 42 -4.43 -6.60 5.58
C TYR A 42 -4.38 -7.32 6.92
N GLU A 43 -4.02 -6.61 7.99
CA GLU A 43 -3.98 -7.16 9.35
C GLU A 43 -5.34 -7.73 9.77
N ALA A 44 -6.43 -7.00 9.49
CA ALA A 44 -7.78 -7.51 9.72
C ALA A 44 -8.06 -8.77 8.90
N SER A 45 -7.70 -8.76 7.61
CA SER A 45 -7.88 -9.92 6.73
C SER A 45 -7.11 -11.15 7.22
N VAL A 46 -5.89 -10.99 7.75
CA VAL A 46 -5.10 -12.09 8.34
C VAL A 46 -5.84 -12.72 9.52
N ARG A 47 -6.31 -11.90 10.47
CA ARG A 47 -7.08 -12.41 11.62
C ARG A 47 -8.36 -13.13 11.20
N ASP A 48 -9.11 -12.52 10.29
CA ASP A 48 -10.38 -13.05 9.83
C ASP A 48 -10.20 -14.35 9.04
N ALA A 49 -9.17 -14.44 8.19
CA ALA A 49 -8.85 -15.65 7.45
C ALA A 49 -8.40 -16.81 8.36
N ILE A 50 -7.57 -16.53 9.38
CA ILE A 50 -7.18 -17.55 10.37
C ILE A 50 -8.39 -18.01 11.17
N THR A 51 -9.28 -17.09 11.55
CA THR A 51 -10.53 -17.42 12.25
C THR A 51 -11.44 -18.31 11.39
N LEU A 52 -11.48 -18.08 10.08
CA LEU A 52 -12.30 -18.84 9.14
C LEU A 52 -11.79 -20.27 8.89
N HIS A 53 -10.47 -20.43 8.73
CA HIS A 53 -9.87 -21.71 8.31
C HIS A 53 -9.33 -22.56 9.47
N GLY A 54 -9.06 -21.95 10.63
CA GLY A 54 -8.34 -22.58 11.73
C GLY A 54 -6.82 -22.49 11.57
N PRO A 55 -6.04 -22.66 12.65
CA PRO A 55 -4.58 -22.62 12.61
C PRO A 55 -3.94 -23.97 12.20
N GLU A 56 -4.72 -25.04 12.11
CA GLU A 56 -4.20 -26.37 11.78
C GLU A 56 -3.53 -26.37 10.39
N GLY A 57 -2.35 -26.97 10.29
CA GLY A 57 -1.59 -27.04 9.03
C GLY A 57 -0.84 -25.75 8.65
N LEU A 58 -1.00 -24.65 9.41
CA LEU A 58 -0.20 -23.43 9.24
C LEU A 58 1.12 -23.55 10.02
N ARG A 59 2.26 -23.35 9.35
CA ARG A 59 3.55 -23.31 10.03
C ARG A 59 3.69 -22.01 10.82
N MET A 60 4.35 -22.09 11.96
CA MET A 60 4.66 -20.91 12.78
C MET A 60 5.49 -19.87 12.03
N GLU A 61 6.37 -20.31 11.12
CA GLU A 61 7.16 -19.41 10.27
C GLU A 61 6.25 -18.55 9.37
N PHE A 62 5.28 -19.17 8.67
CA PHE A 62 4.34 -18.46 7.82
C PHE A 62 3.51 -17.43 8.60
N LEU A 63 3.03 -17.77 9.80
CA LEU A 63 2.30 -16.85 10.66
C LEU A 63 3.20 -15.69 11.14
N THR A 64 4.43 -16.01 11.52
CA THR A 64 5.42 -15.04 12.00
C THR A 64 5.82 -14.05 10.91
N ASP A 65 6.03 -14.53 9.69
CA ASP A 65 6.39 -13.68 8.56
C ASP A 65 5.26 -12.73 8.17
N ASN A 66 4.00 -13.20 8.23
CA ASN A 66 2.84 -12.35 8.04
C ASN A 66 2.77 -11.25 9.11
N GLN A 67 2.99 -11.62 10.38
CA GLN A 67 3.04 -10.65 11.47
C GLN A 67 4.19 -9.65 11.29
N LYS A 68 5.36 -10.12 10.87
CA LYS A 68 6.51 -9.26 10.59
C LYS A 68 6.20 -8.25 9.48
N PHE A 69 5.57 -8.69 8.40
CA PHE A 69 5.15 -7.78 7.32
C PHE A 69 4.18 -6.70 7.82
N ILE A 70 3.25 -7.06 8.71
CA ILE A 70 2.33 -6.13 9.36
C ILE A 70 3.09 -5.14 10.27
N ASP A 71 3.98 -5.64 11.12
CA ASP A 71 4.76 -4.84 12.07
C ASP A 71 5.71 -3.85 11.35
N ASP A 72 6.23 -4.24 10.18
CA ASP A 72 7.02 -3.38 9.29
C ASP A 72 6.15 -2.36 8.52
N GLY A 73 4.83 -2.29 8.81
CA GLY A 73 3.89 -1.34 8.21
C GLY A 73 3.38 -1.73 6.83
N CYS A 74 3.48 -3.01 6.47
CA CYS A 74 3.16 -3.54 5.14
C CYS A 74 3.88 -2.77 4.03
N ALA A 75 5.09 -2.30 4.32
CA ALA A 75 5.90 -1.49 3.43
C ALA A 75 6.92 -2.35 2.68
N GLY A 76 7.13 -2.05 1.40
CA GLY A 76 8.10 -2.75 0.57
C GLY A 76 7.62 -4.11 0.06
N ARG A 77 8.56 -4.86 -0.53
CA ARG A 77 8.31 -6.19 -1.07
C ARG A 77 8.74 -7.25 -0.06
N ALA A 78 7.85 -8.18 0.23
CA ALA A 78 8.14 -9.40 0.97
C ALA A 78 7.84 -10.61 0.08
N GLU A 79 8.49 -11.74 0.37
CA GLU A 79 8.31 -13.00 -0.36
C GLU A 79 8.05 -14.12 0.65
N ILE A 80 6.86 -14.08 1.25
CA ILE A 80 6.36 -15.12 2.15
C ILE A 80 5.87 -16.27 1.26
N CYS A 81 6.58 -17.40 1.30
CA CYS A 81 6.24 -18.56 0.49
C CYS A 81 5.29 -19.50 1.27
N PRO A 82 4.05 -19.74 0.79
CA PRO A 82 3.19 -20.79 1.32
C PRO A 82 3.74 -22.17 0.94
N MET A 83 3.82 -23.08 1.92
CA MET A 83 4.47 -24.39 1.76
C MET A 83 3.53 -25.57 2.06
N THR A 84 2.41 -25.34 2.73
CA THR A 84 1.37 -26.35 2.99
C THR A 84 0.09 -26.03 2.23
N ASP A 85 -0.78 -27.03 2.07
CA ASP A 85 -2.08 -26.84 1.41
C ASP A 85 -2.95 -25.82 2.18
N GLU A 86 -2.83 -25.80 3.51
CA GLU A 86 -3.50 -24.84 4.38
C GLU A 86 -2.95 -23.43 4.23
N GLU A 87 -1.62 -23.27 4.09
CA GLU A 87 -0.99 -21.97 3.83
C GLU A 87 -1.38 -21.43 2.46
N TRP A 88 -1.41 -22.28 1.43
CA TRP A 88 -1.88 -21.88 0.09
C TRP A 88 -3.34 -21.44 0.12
N ARG A 89 -4.19 -22.18 0.83
CA ARG A 89 -5.60 -21.80 1.01
C ARG A 89 -5.73 -20.45 1.73
N LEU A 90 -4.93 -20.21 2.78
CA LEU A 90 -4.93 -18.93 3.48
C LEU A 90 -4.45 -17.80 2.58
N ALA A 91 -3.36 -17.99 1.84
CA ALA A 91 -2.80 -16.99 0.92
C ALA A 91 -3.80 -16.59 -0.18
N ASP A 92 -4.47 -17.58 -0.77
CA ASP A 92 -5.54 -17.36 -1.75
C ASP A 92 -6.71 -16.58 -1.16
N THR A 93 -7.15 -16.94 0.05
CA THR A 93 -8.20 -16.22 0.77
C THR A 93 -7.79 -14.77 1.02
N LEU A 94 -6.55 -14.52 1.46
CA LEU A 94 -6.04 -13.17 1.73
C LEU A 94 -5.95 -12.32 0.46
N LEU A 95 -5.52 -12.90 -0.65
CA LEU A 95 -5.55 -12.22 -1.95
C LEU A 95 -6.98 -11.79 -2.31
N LYS A 96 -7.96 -12.69 -2.19
CA LYS A 96 -9.37 -12.38 -2.48
C LYS A 96 -9.95 -11.33 -1.53
N MET A 97 -9.68 -11.44 -0.24
CA MET A 97 -10.18 -10.49 0.77
C MET A 97 -9.63 -9.10 0.55
N THR A 98 -8.31 -8.96 0.34
CA THR A 98 -7.69 -7.65 0.08
C THR A 98 -8.14 -7.03 -1.23
N MET A 99 -8.38 -7.84 -2.28
CA MET A 99 -8.99 -7.34 -3.52
C MET A 99 -10.41 -6.80 -3.32
N ASN A 100 -11.21 -7.43 -2.46
CA ASN A 100 -12.55 -6.92 -2.11
C ASN A 100 -12.48 -5.58 -1.36
N GLU A 101 -11.39 -5.32 -0.65
CA GLU A 101 -11.09 -4.03 -0.02
C GLU A 101 -10.56 -2.97 -1.01
N GLY A 102 -10.51 -3.28 -2.30
CA GLY A 102 -10.04 -2.37 -3.35
C GLY A 102 -8.52 -2.28 -3.48
N MET A 103 -7.78 -3.24 -2.91
CA MET A 103 -6.32 -3.31 -2.99
C MET A 103 -5.90 -4.04 -4.26
N ALA A 104 -4.74 -3.65 -4.82
CA ALA A 104 -4.16 -4.37 -5.96
C ALA A 104 -3.66 -5.76 -5.53
N SER A 105 -3.73 -6.74 -6.44
CA SER A 105 -3.22 -8.10 -6.19
C SER A 105 -1.72 -8.15 -5.87
N THR A 106 -0.97 -7.12 -6.27
CA THR A 106 0.46 -6.98 -5.96
C THR A 106 0.73 -6.50 -4.54
N PHE A 107 -0.30 -6.24 -3.72
CA PHE A 107 -0.12 -5.80 -2.35
C PHE A 107 0.27 -6.94 -1.40
N VAL A 108 -0.32 -8.13 -1.57
CA VAL A 108 -0.08 -9.24 -0.65
C VAL A 108 1.38 -9.70 -0.71
N PRO A 109 1.99 -10.09 0.43
CA PRO A 109 3.43 -10.35 0.53
C PRO A 109 3.84 -11.74 0.04
N PHE A 110 3.07 -12.37 -0.86
CA PHE A 110 3.29 -13.76 -1.24
C PHE A 110 4.21 -13.88 -2.46
N GLY A 111 5.22 -14.72 -2.32
CA GLY A 111 6.19 -15.04 -3.37
C GLY A 111 7.06 -16.21 -2.93
N CYS A 112 7.47 -17.04 -3.89
CA CYS A 112 8.38 -18.16 -3.68
C CYS A 112 9.60 -18.02 -4.61
N PRO A 113 10.80 -18.38 -4.14
CA PRO A 113 12.04 -18.32 -4.93
C PRO A 113 12.07 -19.34 -6.09
#